data_AF-A0A1C6RKQ1-F1
#
_entry.id   AF-A0A1C6RKQ1-F1
#
_cell.length_a   1.000
_cell.length_b   1.000
_cell.length_c   1.000
_cell.angle_alpha   90.00
_cell.angle_beta   90.00
_cell.angle_gamma   90.00
#
_symmetry.space_group_name_H-M   'P 1'
#
loop_
_entity.id
_entity.type
_entity.pdbx_description
1 polymer ?
#
loop_
_entity_poly.entity_id
_entity_poly.type
_entity_poly.pdbx_seq_one_letter_code
_entity_poly.pdbx_strand_id
1 'polypeptide(L)'
;MPDPVPPPAVARPARSAGSVARSADSAGTGARSADSAARSADSAGAGAGSAAAARPERRWSVPALVTGTALLLAVAFLLAPPMGTDLAAQVARADFVDRHGTAPVDLGWYGGVHQFGYSLLTAGLGALFGVRMVGAVAAVVSAAALGWLFVRHRARRPLLAGVLGAIVLVGNLASGRITFAVGLALGLLALVAVSADRPSRPLRLALAALLAALATWASPVAGLFTGLAGAALLLAGLRRGSGPGRPLPGGWRADRPLGEALTLCTAPAVALAPMAVLFGNGGTQPYTAESMRINVALTVLVFAMLPRRRRVLRTGAALTVLLLVGAYYLPTPIGSNALRLPMLFALPVLAGYAALPTGWLAALLAATVWWQNPVMTSDLGRAGSPESSAAFYRPLADELARRAPVGRVEVVPLRDHWESAYLPSTVPLARGWERQVDTDRNALFYRTGLDADTYADWLRDNAVQYVALAPDSVPDRWAREEAALVDGGLPYLRQVWADDTWRLYAVTDPTPLVAVPGRLVAADPGGVRFTAPTAAGDLVVRVRWSRWLSLEGPGGCLTRGPDDWVTVRVEAAGEYRLTSALRPRGGC
;
A
#
# COMPACT_ATOMS: atom_id res chain seq x y z
N MET A 1 -17.70 60.40 -7.20
CA MET A 1 -17.65 61.64 -8.01
C MET A 1 -16.90 61.32 -9.30
N PRO A 2 -17.34 61.84 -10.45
CA PRO A 2 -18.11 60.97 -11.35
C PRO A 2 -17.74 61.04 -12.86
N ASP A 3 -18.41 60.20 -13.67
CA ASP A 3 -18.69 60.40 -15.11
C ASP A 3 -19.63 61.65 -15.33
N PRO A 4 -20.19 62.03 -16.52
CA PRO A 4 -20.18 61.41 -17.87
C PRO A 4 -20.20 62.35 -19.13
N VAL A 5 -20.27 61.73 -20.33
CA VAL A 5 -21.03 61.99 -21.61
C VAL A 5 -22.01 63.22 -21.64
N PRO A 6 -22.06 64.13 -22.67
CA PRO A 6 -22.56 63.86 -24.07
C PRO A 6 -22.04 64.71 -25.29
N PRO A 7 -22.43 64.38 -26.56
CA PRO A 7 -22.16 65.16 -27.80
C PRO A 7 -23.39 65.95 -28.36
N PRO A 8 -23.23 66.69 -29.47
CA PRO A 8 -24.32 66.98 -30.44
C PRO A 8 -23.95 66.60 -31.91
N ALA A 9 -24.79 66.47 -32.94
CA ALA A 9 -26.24 66.33 -33.19
C ALA A 9 -26.68 67.17 -34.43
N VAL A 10 -27.48 66.56 -35.33
CA VAL A 10 -28.48 67.19 -36.26
C VAL A 10 -28.06 67.76 -37.65
N ALA A 11 -28.23 66.89 -38.68
CA ALA A 11 -29.19 66.98 -39.83
C ALA A 11 -29.00 67.80 -41.16
N ARG A 12 -29.12 67.03 -42.28
CA ARG A 12 -29.99 67.25 -43.50
C ARG A 12 -29.60 68.33 -44.56
N PRO A 13 -30.19 68.33 -45.80
CA PRO A 13 -31.08 67.35 -46.48
C PRO A 13 -30.86 67.05 -48.01
N ALA A 14 -31.69 66.13 -48.54
CA ALA A 14 -32.41 66.13 -49.85
C ALA A 14 -31.75 65.75 -51.21
N ARG A 15 -32.33 64.71 -51.85
CA ARG A 15 -33.08 64.66 -53.16
C ARG A 15 -33.40 63.18 -53.50
N SER A 16 -34.66 62.70 -53.56
CA SER A 16 -35.72 62.79 -54.61
C SER A 16 -35.33 62.14 -55.96
N ALA A 17 -36.14 61.35 -56.68
CA ALA A 17 -37.48 60.74 -56.47
C ALA A 17 -37.80 59.70 -57.60
N GLY A 18 -38.93 58.97 -57.52
CA GLY A 18 -39.52 58.16 -58.61
C GLY A 18 -39.66 56.65 -58.26
N SER A 19 -40.83 55.98 -58.15
CA SER A 19 -42.10 55.96 -58.92
C SER A 19 -42.00 55.17 -60.24
N VAL A 20 -42.92 54.28 -60.70
CA VAL A 20 -44.11 53.58 -60.15
C VAL A 20 -44.40 52.37 -61.09
N ALA A 21 -45.01 51.31 -60.56
CA ALA A 21 -45.76 50.20 -61.21
C ALA A 21 -45.72 49.93 -62.75
N ARG A 22 -45.70 48.63 -63.09
CA ARG A 22 -46.93 47.96 -63.60
C ARG A 22 -46.90 46.43 -63.58
N SER A 23 -48.11 45.88 -63.43
CA SER A 23 -48.50 44.46 -63.52
C SER A 23 -48.86 44.06 -64.95
N ALA A 24 -48.76 42.78 -65.28
CA ALA A 24 -49.89 41.89 -65.65
C ALA A 24 -49.47 40.71 -66.56
N ASP A 25 -50.15 39.57 -66.37
CA ASP A 25 -50.52 38.56 -67.38
C ASP A 25 -49.42 37.74 -68.11
N SER A 26 -49.65 36.47 -68.52
CA SER A 26 -50.82 35.58 -68.32
C SER A 26 -50.47 34.08 -68.45
N ALA A 27 -51.42 33.27 -67.98
CA ALA A 27 -51.64 31.82 -68.09
C ALA A 27 -50.90 30.97 -69.16
N GLY A 28 -50.59 29.72 -68.77
CA GLY A 28 -50.19 28.63 -69.68
C GLY A 28 -50.41 27.25 -69.04
N THR A 29 -51.58 26.64 -69.28
CA THR A 29 -51.99 25.32 -68.76
C THR A 29 -51.28 24.15 -69.43
N GLY A 30 -50.99 23.06 -68.69
CA GLY A 30 -50.56 21.79 -69.29
C GLY A 30 -50.26 20.68 -68.28
N ALA A 31 -51.23 19.80 -68.01
CA ALA A 31 -51.05 18.63 -67.15
C ALA A 31 -50.57 17.39 -67.93
N ARG A 32 -49.64 16.62 -67.34
CA ARG A 32 -49.78 15.16 -67.22
C ARG A 32 -48.72 14.51 -66.32
N SER A 33 -49.13 13.40 -65.71
CA SER A 33 -48.34 12.48 -64.89
C SER A 33 -47.59 11.46 -65.74
N ALA A 34 -46.45 10.95 -65.25
CA ALA A 34 -46.21 9.53 -64.96
C ALA A 34 -44.73 9.10 -65.13
N ASP A 35 -44.28 8.36 -64.12
CA ASP A 35 -43.43 7.16 -64.17
C ASP A 35 -41.90 7.12 -64.44
N SER A 36 -41.31 6.26 -63.60
CA SER A 36 -40.18 5.35 -63.86
C SER A 36 -38.72 5.85 -63.95
N ALA A 37 -38.01 5.59 -62.85
CA ALA A 37 -36.89 4.63 -62.77
C ALA A 37 -35.54 4.85 -63.51
N ALA A 38 -34.49 4.85 -62.67
CA ALA A 38 -33.27 4.02 -62.76
C ALA A 38 -31.96 4.52 -63.44
N ARG A 39 -31.01 4.83 -62.54
CA ARG A 39 -29.61 4.32 -62.46
C ARG A 39 -28.47 5.01 -63.26
N SER A 40 -27.25 4.79 -62.71
CA SER A 40 -25.90 5.25 -63.14
C SER A 40 -25.73 6.77 -63.25
N ALA A 41 -25.09 7.50 -62.32
CA ALA A 41 -23.77 7.35 -61.68
C ALA A 41 -22.58 7.52 -62.64
N ASP A 42 -21.89 8.67 -62.55
CA ASP A 42 -20.47 8.65 -62.19
C ASP A 42 -19.91 9.99 -61.62
N SER A 43 -18.76 9.90 -60.97
CA SER A 43 -17.77 10.96 -60.66
C SER A 43 -18.04 12.08 -59.63
N ALA A 44 -17.45 11.86 -58.44
CA ALA A 44 -16.47 12.75 -57.79
C ALA A 44 -16.83 14.22 -57.43
N GLY A 45 -17.20 14.43 -56.16
CA GLY A 45 -17.05 15.71 -55.45
C GLY A 45 -16.57 15.48 -54.01
N ALA A 46 -15.32 15.83 -53.71
CA ALA A 46 -14.75 15.64 -52.37
C ALA A 46 -15.22 16.74 -51.40
N GLY A 47 -15.76 16.35 -50.24
CA GLY A 47 -16.19 17.26 -49.17
C GLY A 47 -15.96 16.67 -47.78
N ALA A 48 -15.08 17.28 -47.00
CA ALA A 48 -14.63 16.73 -45.71
C ALA A 48 -15.71 16.82 -44.62
N GLY A 49 -15.98 15.71 -43.91
CA GLY A 49 -17.03 15.66 -42.90
C GLY A 49 -16.95 14.52 -41.86
N SER A 50 -15.82 13.83 -41.71
CA SER A 50 -15.69 12.70 -40.76
C SER A 50 -14.97 13.08 -39.45
N ALA A 51 -15.59 13.99 -38.68
CA ALA A 51 -15.16 14.32 -37.32
C ALA A 51 -15.70 13.30 -36.30
N ALA A 52 -15.18 12.06 -36.39
CA ALA A 52 -15.22 10.98 -35.40
C ALA A 52 -16.20 11.12 -34.20
N ALA A 53 -17.47 10.81 -34.41
CA ALA A 53 -18.35 10.38 -33.33
C ALA A 53 -17.87 9.02 -32.81
N ALA A 54 -17.08 9.01 -31.73
CA ALA A 54 -16.58 7.79 -31.11
C ALA A 54 -17.75 6.94 -30.59
N ARG A 55 -18.10 5.86 -31.31
CA ARG A 55 -19.24 4.97 -31.03
C ARG A 55 -19.29 4.55 -29.54
N PRO A 56 -20.47 4.54 -28.90
CA PRO A 56 -20.60 4.26 -27.46
C PRO A 56 -20.04 2.88 -27.05
N GLU A 57 -20.07 1.91 -27.96
CA GLU A 57 -19.49 0.55 -27.82
C GLU A 57 -18.00 0.56 -27.40
N ARG A 58 -17.22 1.54 -27.86
CA ARG A 58 -15.78 1.67 -27.51
C ARG A 58 -15.53 2.17 -26.08
N ARG A 59 -16.55 2.70 -25.39
CA ARG A 59 -16.38 3.23 -24.02
C ARG A 59 -16.45 2.16 -22.94
N TRP A 60 -17.24 1.10 -23.17
CA TRP A 60 -17.45 0.02 -22.20
C TRP A 60 -16.54 -1.20 -22.47
N SER A 61 -16.17 -1.44 -23.73
CA SER A 61 -15.28 -2.54 -24.11
C SER A 61 -13.86 -2.41 -23.53
N VAL A 62 -13.31 -1.20 -23.40
CA VAL A 62 -11.95 -1.03 -22.83
C VAL A 62 -11.89 -1.41 -21.34
N PRO A 63 -12.73 -0.88 -20.43
CA PRO A 63 -12.74 -1.34 -19.04
C PRO A 63 -13.04 -2.85 -18.94
N ALA A 64 -13.99 -3.38 -19.73
CA ALA A 64 -14.31 -4.81 -19.72
C ALA A 64 -13.11 -5.70 -20.09
N LEU A 65 -12.37 -5.36 -21.16
CA LEU A 65 -11.16 -6.08 -21.57
C LEU A 65 -10.06 -6.01 -20.51
N VAL A 66 -9.86 -4.83 -19.89
CA VAL A 66 -8.88 -4.64 -18.81
C VAL A 66 -9.22 -5.47 -17.57
N THR A 67 -10.49 -5.48 -17.17
CA THR A 67 -11.00 -6.33 -16.08
C THR A 67 -10.85 -7.82 -16.43
N GLY A 68 -11.14 -8.22 -17.66
CA GLY A 68 -10.96 -9.61 -18.13
C GLY A 68 -9.49 -10.04 -18.10
N THR A 69 -8.57 -9.19 -18.55
CA THR A 69 -7.12 -9.43 -18.43
C THR A 69 -6.72 -9.59 -16.96
N ALA A 70 -7.17 -8.69 -16.08
CA ALA A 70 -6.86 -8.75 -14.66
C ALA A 70 -7.43 -10.02 -14.00
N LEU A 71 -8.63 -10.46 -14.40
CA LEU A 71 -9.27 -11.68 -13.90
C LEU A 71 -8.48 -12.93 -14.31
N LEU A 72 -8.06 -13.05 -15.58
CA LEU A 72 -7.24 -14.17 -16.05
C LEU A 72 -5.90 -14.23 -15.30
N LEU A 73 -5.23 -13.08 -15.13
CA LEU A 73 -3.98 -12.99 -14.39
C LEU A 73 -4.17 -13.26 -12.89
N ALA A 74 -5.29 -12.84 -12.29
CA ALA A 74 -5.61 -13.11 -10.90
C ALA A 74 -5.92 -14.60 -10.66
N VAL A 75 -6.60 -15.28 -11.59
CA VAL A 75 -6.78 -16.74 -11.56
C VAL A 75 -5.43 -17.45 -11.68
N ALA A 76 -4.55 -17.02 -12.60
CA ALA A 76 -3.20 -17.55 -12.70
C ALA A 76 -2.39 -17.34 -11.39
N PHE A 77 -2.49 -16.16 -10.76
CA PHE A 77 -1.90 -15.89 -9.45
C PHE A 77 -2.46 -16.80 -8.35
N LEU A 78 -3.75 -17.14 -8.35
CA LEU A 78 -4.35 -18.04 -7.36
C LEU A 78 -3.93 -19.50 -7.55
N LEU A 79 -3.79 -19.95 -8.79
CA LEU A 79 -3.35 -21.30 -9.15
C LEU A 79 -1.84 -21.53 -8.98
N ALA A 80 -1.04 -20.46 -9.00
CA ALA A 80 0.40 -20.56 -8.78
C ALA A 80 0.75 -21.01 -7.35
N PRO A 81 1.97 -21.53 -7.11
CA PRO A 81 2.49 -21.71 -5.76
C PRO A 81 2.57 -20.38 -4.97
N PRO A 82 2.61 -20.42 -3.62
CA PRO A 82 2.88 -19.24 -2.79
C PRO A 82 4.19 -18.56 -3.18
N MET A 83 4.24 -17.23 -3.13
CA MET A 83 5.39 -16.42 -3.55
C MET A 83 5.38 -15.05 -2.88
N GLY A 84 6.57 -14.43 -2.79
CA GLY A 84 6.76 -13.04 -2.39
C GLY A 84 6.89 -12.82 -0.89
N THR A 85 7.92 -12.05 -0.51
CA THR A 85 8.30 -11.80 0.89
C THR A 85 7.19 -11.15 1.73
N ASP A 86 6.32 -10.27 1.19
CA ASP A 86 5.26 -9.65 2.01
C ASP A 86 4.12 -10.65 2.33
N LEU A 87 4.03 -11.81 1.65
CA LEU A 87 2.90 -12.75 1.77
C LEU A 87 2.86 -13.43 3.15
N ALA A 88 4.02 -13.80 3.69
CA ALA A 88 4.16 -14.38 5.03
C ALA A 88 3.50 -13.49 6.09
N ALA A 89 3.73 -12.18 6.03
CA ALA A 89 3.11 -11.22 6.94
C ALA A 89 1.58 -11.14 6.79
N GLN A 90 1.05 -11.28 5.58
CA GLN A 90 -0.39 -11.24 5.37
C GLN A 90 -1.05 -12.49 5.96
N VAL A 91 -0.42 -13.66 5.79
CA VAL A 91 -0.86 -14.93 6.38
C VAL A 91 -0.81 -14.85 7.90
N ALA A 92 0.34 -14.45 8.47
CA ALA A 92 0.52 -14.33 9.91
C ALA A 92 -0.53 -13.40 10.57
N ARG A 93 -0.78 -12.22 10.00
CA ARG A 93 -1.77 -11.28 10.57
C ARG A 93 -3.21 -11.75 10.40
N ALA A 94 -3.54 -12.42 9.28
CA ALA A 94 -4.86 -13.00 9.09
C ALA A 94 -5.12 -14.12 10.10
N ASP A 95 -4.17 -15.03 10.24
CA ASP A 95 -4.21 -16.13 11.21
C ASP A 95 -4.24 -15.64 12.67
N PHE A 96 -3.50 -14.57 13.00
CA PHE A 96 -3.60 -13.91 14.30
C PHE A 96 -5.02 -13.41 14.57
N VAL A 97 -5.68 -12.78 13.59
CA VAL A 97 -7.07 -12.29 13.73
C VAL A 97 -8.07 -13.46 13.80
N ASP A 98 -7.83 -14.56 13.09
CA ASP A 98 -8.66 -15.77 13.18
C ASP A 98 -8.61 -16.38 14.60
N ARG A 99 -7.42 -16.45 15.19
CA ARG A 99 -7.18 -17.09 16.51
C ARG A 99 -7.40 -16.17 17.71
N HIS A 100 -7.20 -14.86 17.57
CA HIS A 100 -7.21 -13.89 18.67
C HIS A 100 -8.17 -12.70 18.45
N GLY A 101 -8.93 -12.69 17.35
CA GLY A 101 -10.00 -11.74 17.08
C GLY A 101 -9.51 -10.29 16.99
N THR A 102 -9.96 -9.45 17.93
CA THR A 102 -9.66 -8.00 17.96
C THR A 102 -8.55 -7.62 18.94
N ALA A 103 -7.72 -8.59 19.37
CA ALA A 103 -6.54 -8.33 20.18
C ALA A 103 -5.61 -7.30 19.49
N PRO A 104 -5.34 -6.13 20.11
CA PRO A 104 -4.60 -5.05 19.46
C PRO A 104 -3.07 -5.25 19.44
N VAL A 105 -2.53 -6.14 20.28
CA VAL A 105 -1.09 -6.46 20.36
C VAL A 105 -0.89 -7.96 20.15
N ASP A 106 0.02 -8.28 19.23
CA ASP A 106 0.54 -9.61 18.97
C ASP A 106 1.88 -9.78 19.68
N LEU A 107 1.95 -10.75 20.60
CA LEU A 107 3.13 -11.05 21.42
C LEU A 107 4.10 -12.07 20.77
N GLY A 108 3.72 -12.61 19.60
CA GLY A 108 4.44 -13.64 18.87
C GLY A 108 5.80 -13.21 18.33
N TRP A 109 6.03 -11.91 18.11
CA TRP A 109 7.33 -11.35 17.67
C TRP A 109 7.70 -10.10 18.47
N TYR A 110 8.99 -9.76 18.53
CA TYR A 110 9.52 -8.47 19.03
C TYR A 110 9.11 -8.09 20.47
N GLY A 111 8.55 -9.03 21.21
CA GLY A 111 7.88 -8.79 22.49
C GLY A 111 6.59 -8.00 22.44
N GLY A 112 5.97 -7.76 21.28
CA GLY A 112 4.70 -7.04 21.20
C GLY A 112 4.64 -6.07 20.03
N VAL A 113 3.74 -6.31 19.08
CA VAL A 113 3.53 -5.46 17.90
C VAL A 113 2.04 -5.11 17.76
N HIS A 114 1.72 -3.86 17.44
CA HIS A 114 0.35 -3.47 17.17
C HIS A 114 -0.11 -3.96 15.79
N GLN A 115 -1.22 -4.69 15.77
CA GLN A 115 -1.83 -5.15 14.52
C GLN A 115 -2.49 -4.00 13.75
N PHE A 116 -3.22 -3.16 14.49
CA PHE A 116 -4.00 -2.04 13.96
C PHE A 116 -3.16 -0.85 13.46
N GLY A 117 -1.85 -0.83 13.70
CA GLY A 117 -0.92 0.12 13.08
C GLY A 117 -0.65 -0.21 11.60
N TYR A 118 -0.70 -1.49 11.26
CA TYR A 118 -0.43 -2.00 9.91
C TYR A 118 -1.70 -1.95 9.02
N SER A 119 -2.82 -2.44 9.55
CA SER A 119 -4.14 -2.40 8.89
C SER A 119 -5.27 -2.59 9.92
N LEU A 120 -6.38 -1.86 9.76
CA LEU A 120 -7.62 -2.12 10.52
C LEU A 120 -8.53 -3.16 9.84
N LEU A 121 -8.32 -3.43 8.54
CA LEU A 121 -9.30 -4.11 7.70
C LEU A 121 -8.77 -5.39 7.06
N THR A 122 -7.54 -5.38 6.52
CA THR A 122 -7.13 -6.44 5.60
C THR A 122 -6.82 -7.77 6.29
N ALA A 123 -6.35 -7.76 7.54
CA ALA A 123 -6.14 -8.99 8.30
C ALA A 123 -7.45 -9.78 8.50
N GLY A 124 -8.52 -9.11 8.95
CA GLY A 124 -9.85 -9.74 9.10
C GLY A 124 -10.47 -10.19 7.78
N LEU A 125 -10.30 -9.43 6.69
CA LEU A 125 -10.70 -9.90 5.36
C LEU A 125 -9.89 -11.14 4.93
N GLY A 126 -8.60 -11.18 5.25
CA GLY A 126 -7.70 -12.30 4.98
C GLY A 126 -8.07 -13.58 5.74
N ALA A 127 -8.53 -13.44 7.00
CA ALA A 127 -9.07 -14.54 7.80
C ALA A 127 -10.37 -15.09 7.18
N LEU A 128 -11.34 -14.21 6.91
CA LEU A 128 -12.67 -14.60 6.43
C LEU A 128 -12.70 -15.19 5.01
N PHE A 129 -11.87 -14.68 4.09
CA PHE A 129 -11.95 -15.02 2.66
C PHE A 129 -10.67 -15.64 2.08
N GLY A 130 -9.62 -15.77 2.89
CA GLY A 130 -8.29 -16.17 2.43
C GLY A 130 -7.50 -15.01 1.82
N VAL A 131 -6.34 -14.75 2.40
CA VAL A 131 -5.38 -13.70 2.01
C VAL A 131 -5.17 -13.55 0.50
N ARG A 132 -4.90 -14.65 -0.22
CA ARG A 132 -4.63 -14.62 -1.67
C ARG A 132 -5.86 -14.21 -2.49
N MET A 133 -7.05 -14.66 -2.08
CA MET A 133 -8.32 -14.32 -2.74
C MET A 133 -8.67 -12.84 -2.56
N VAL A 134 -8.48 -12.30 -1.36
CA VAL A 134 -8.64 -10.86 -1.08
C VAL A 134 -7.74 -10.02 -1.99
N GLY A 135 -6.48 -10.42 -2.19
CA GLY A 135 -5.57 -9.75 -3.11
C GLY A 135 -5.99 -9.85 -4.58
N ALA A 136 -6.43 -11.03 -5.02
CA ALA A 136 -6.94 -11.26 -6.36
C ALA A 136 -8.13 -10.33 -6.68
N VAL A 137 -9.13 -10.26 -5.79
CA VAL A 137 -10.28 -9.36 -5.93
C VAL A 137 -9.81 -7.89 -5.95
N ALA A 138 -8.93 -7.49 -5.05
CA ALA A 138 -8.41 -6.13 -4.99
C ALA A 138 -7.65 -5.72 -6.26
N ALA A 139 -6.87 -6.61 -6.86
CA ALA A 139 -6.17 -6.34 -8.12
C ALA A 139 -7.14 -6.21 -9.32
N VAL A 140 -8.17 -7.07 -9.40
CA VAL A 140 -9.22 -6.97 -10.44
C VAL A 140 -10.01 -5.67 -10.32
N VAL A 141 -10.42 -5.29 -9.11
CA VAL A 141 -11.11 -4.02 -8.83
C VAL A 141 -10.20 -2.81 -9.17
N SER A 142 -8.92 -2.87 -8.79
CA SER A 142 -7.93 -1.84 -9.12
C SER A 142 -7.78 -1.68 -10.64
N ALA A 143 -7.67 -2.78 -11.39
CA ALA A 143 -7.53 -2.76 -12.84
C ALA A 143 -8.79 -2.21 -13.53
N ALA A 144 -9.98 -2.61 -13.08
CA ALA A 144 -11.25 -2.10 -13.58
C ALA A 144 -11.36 -0.57 -13.38
N ALA A 145 -11.08 -0.10 -12.16
CA ALA A 145 -11.09 1.32 -11.81
C ALA A 145 -10.04 2.12 -12.63
N LEU A 146 -8.82 1.60 -12.76
CA LEU A 146 -7.74 2.23 -13.52
C LEU A 146 -8.05 2.29 -15.03
N GLY A 147 -8.56 1.22 -15.61
CA GLY A 147 -9.02 1.17 -17.00
C GLY A 147 -10.13 2.18 -17.29
N TRP A 148 -11.12 2.27 -16.39
CA TRP A 148 -12.16 3.29 -16.45
C TRP A 148 -11.59 4.72 -16.35
N LEU A 149 -10.64 4.96 -15.43
CA LEU A 149 -9.98 6.27 -15.27
C LEU A 149 -9.22 6.69 -16.53
N PHE A 150 -8.51 5.76 -17.21
CA PHE A 150 -7.85 6.06 -18.48
C PHE A 150 -8.83 6.44 -19.59
N VAL A 151 -10.00 5.80 -19.67
CA VAL A 151 -11.07 6.19 -20.62
C VAL A 151 -11.66 7.55 -20.22
N ARG A 152 -12.04 7.74 -18.94
CA ARG A 152 -12.68 8.95 -18.41
C ARG A 152 -11.84 10.21 -18.60
N HIS A 153 -10.52 10.09 -18.48
CA HIS A 153 -9.55 11.19 -18.62
C HIS A 153 -8.89 11.25 -20.01
N ARG A 154 -9.44 10.50 -20.99
CA ARG A 154 -9.06 10.52 -22.41
C ARG A 154 -7.57 10.22 -22.62
N ALA A 155 -7.07 9.11 -22.08
CA ALA A 155 -5.77 8.58 -22.46
C ALA A 155 -5.70 8.40 -23.99
N ARG A 156 -4.51 8.58 -24.58
CA ARG A 156 -4.26 8.36 -26.01
C ARG A 156 -4.43 6.88 -26.38
N ARG A 157 -4.06 5.98 -25.47
CA ARG A 157 -4.03 4.52 -25.66
C ARG A 157 -4.63 3.82 -24.43
N PRO A 158 -5.93 3.98 -24.14
CA PRO A 158 -6.51 3.57 -22.87
C PRO A 158 -6.47 2.04 -22.67
N LEU A 159 -6.60 1.25 -23.74
CA LEU A 159 -6.51 -0.22 -23.67
C LEU A 159 -5.10 -0.68 -23.31
N LEU A 160 -4.07 -0.21 -24.02
CA LEU A 160 -2.67 -0.54 -23.71
C LEU A 160 -2.29 -0.12 -22.28
N ALA A 161 -2.69 1.09 -21.86
CA ALA A 161 -2.46 1.58 -20.52
C ALA A 161 -3.16 0.74 -19.45
N GLY A 162 -4.42 0.35 -19.70
CA GLY A 162 -5.19 -0.50 -18.79
C GLY A 162 -4.65 -1.92 -18.69
N VAL A 163 -4.26 -2.55 -19.81
CA VAL A 163 -3.69 -3.91 -19.84
C VAL A 163 -2.33 -3.95 -19.13
N LEU A 164 -1.43 -3.00 -19.41
CA LEU A 164 -0.16 -2.89 -18.68
C LEU A 164 -0.40 -2.56 -17.20
N GLY A 165 -1.44 -1.77 -16.89
CA GLY A 165 -1.89 -1.53 -15.52
C GLY A 165 -2.34 -2.82 -14.83
N ALA A 166 -3.16 -3.65 -15.47
CA ALA A 166 -3.62 -4.94 -14.96
C ALA A 166 -2.46 -5.90 -14.69
N ILE A 167 -1.51 -6.01 -15.63
CA ILE A 167 -0.29 -6.82 -15.48
C ILE A 167 0.50 -6.39 -14.24
N VAL A 168 0.74 -5.09 -14.07
CA VAL A 168 1.56 -4.57 -12.97
C VAL A 168 0.80 -4.60 -11.62
N LEU A 169 -0.53 -4.40 -11.63
CA LEU A 169 -1.39 -4.52 -10.44
C LEU A 169 -1.53 -5.96 -9.93
N VAL A 170 -1.59 -6.95 -10.82
CA VAL A 170 -1.53 -8.37 -10.42
C VAL A 170 -0.10 -8.76 -10.07
N GLY A 171 0.91 -8.23 -10.79
CA GLY A 171 2.32 -8.40 -10.45
C GLY A 171 2.63 -7.97 -9.01
N ASN A 172 2.02 -6.90 -8.51
CA ASN A 172 2.12 -6.51 -7.09
C ASN A 172 1.76 -7.64 -6.09
N LEU A 173 0.87 -8.57 -6.48
CA LEU A 173 0.52 -9.73 -5.66
C LEU A 173 1.63 -10.80 -5.63
N ALA A 174 2.51 -10.85 -6.63
CA ALA A 174 3.65 -11.77 -6.65
C ALA A 174 4.70 -11.45 -5.58
N SER A 175 4.79 -10.19 -5.13
CA SER A 175 5.54 -9.82 -3.91
C SER A 175 4.73 -9.98 -2.62
N GLY A 176 3.50 -10.52 -2.66
CA GLY A 176 2.67 -10.73 -1.47
C GLY A 176 1.99 -9.47 -0.89
N ARG A 177 1.94 -8.35 -1.62
CA ARG A 177 1.54 -7.02 -1.12
C ARG A 177 0.02 -6.82 -1.00
N ILE A 178 -0.67 -7.76 -0.33
CA ILE A 178 -2.14 -7.85 -0.29
C ILE A 178 -2.78 -6.64 0.43
N THR A 179 -2.32 -6.29 1.62
CA THR A 179 -2.79 -5.11 2.39
C THR A 179 -2.72 -3.83 1.55
N PHE A 180 -1.62 -3.62 0.84
CA PHE A 180 -1.49 -2.48 -0.06
C PHE A 180 -2.41 -2.57 -1.29
N ALA A 181 -2.63 -3.76 -1.87
CA ALA A 181 -3.56 -3.95 -2.98
C ALA A 181 -5.01 -3.59 -2.61
N VAL A 182 -5.47 -3.98 -1.41
CA VAL A 182 -6.82 -3.62 -0.89
C VAL A 182 -6.95 -2.11 -0.75
N GLY A 183 -5.97 -1.47 -0.09
CA GLY A 183 -5.96 0.00 0.04
C GLY A 183 -5.92 0.71 -1.31
N LEU A 184 -5.16 0.18 -2.27
CA LEU A 184 -5.04 0.75 -3.61
C LEU A 184 -6.35 0.64 -4.40
N ALA A 185 -7.06 -0.47 -4.30
CA ALA A 185 -8.38 -0.65 -4.91
C ALA A 185 -9.37 0.41 -4.41
N LEU A 186 -9.42 0.62 -3.09
CA LEU A 186 -10.26 1.63 -2.45
C LEU A 186 -9.86 3.07 -2.85
N GLY A 187 -8.55 3.36 -2.92
CA GLY A 187 -8.04 4.67 -3.36
C GLY A 187 -8.35 4.96 -4.83
N LEU A 188 -8.24 3.95 -5.72
CA LEU A 188 -8.64 4.05 -7.12
C LEU A 188 -10.16 4.24 -7.26
N LEU A 189 -10.97 3.57 -6.44
CA LEU A 189 -12.42 3.80 -6.40
C LEU A 189 -12.77 5.20 -5.88
N ALA A 190 -12.00 5.78 -4.93
CA ALA A 190 -12.16 7.17 -4.52
C ALA A 190 -11.89 8.14 -5.69
N LEU A 191 -10.86 7.86 -6.50
CA LEU A 191 -10.57 8.59 -7.74
C LEU A 191 -11.68 8.43 -8.80
N VAL A 192 -12.31 7.25 -8.89
CA VAL A 192 -13.51 7.03 -9.72
C VAL A 192 -14.69 7.88 -9.21
N ALA A 193 -14.98 7.87 -7.91
CA ALA A 193 -16.09 8.61 -7.32
C ALA A 193 -15.99 10.13 -7.55
N VAL A 194 -14.80 10.72 -7.40
CA VAL A 194 -14.62 12.15 -7.75
C VAL A 194 -14.66 12.42 -9.26
N SER A 195 -14.36 11.43 -10.11
CA SER A 195 -14.34 11.57 -11.57
C SER A 195 -15.68 11.24 -12.26
N ALA A 196 -16.60 10.57 -11.57
CA ALA A 196 -17.89 10.16 -12.12
C ALA A 196 -18.82 11.37 -12.37
N ASP A 197 -19.76 11.24 -13.31
CA ASP A 197 -20.74 12.31 -13.58
C ASP A 197 -22.07 12.11 -12.81
N ARG A 198 -22.28 10.91 -12.26
CA ARG A 198 -23.39 10.50 -11.38
C ARG A 198 -22.82 9.66 -10.21
N PRO A 199 -23.47 9.57 -9.04
CA PRO A 199 -24.70 10.26 -8.63
C PRO A 199 -24.45 11.76 -8.32
N SER A 200 -25.32 12.39 -7.54
CA SER A 200 -25.19 13.82 -7.19
C SER A 200 -23.82 14.13 -6.55
N ARG A 201 -23.32 15.36 -6.77
CA ARG A 201 -22.02 15.81 -6.27
C ARG A 201 -21.79 15.58 -4.76
N PRO A 202 -22.73 15.89 -3.83
CA PRO A 202 -22.51 15.62 -2.41
C PRO A 202 -22.33 14.12 -2.12
N LEU A 203 -23.14 13.25 -2.75
CA LEU A 203 -23.01 11.80 -2.57
C LEU A 203 -21.69 11.26 -3.14
N ARG A 204 -21.23 11.78 -4.29
CA ARG A 204 -19.89 11.47 -4.83
C ARG A 204 -18.75 11.89 -3.90
N LEU A 205 -18.84 13.05 -3.26
CA LEU A 205 -17.83 13.52 -2.31
C LEU A 205 -17.85 12.70 -1.02
N ALA A 206 -19.04 12.35 -0.50
CA ALA A 206 -19.18 11.46 0.66
C ALA A 206 -18.60 10.06 0.36
N LEU A 207 -18.91 9.48 -0.80
CA LEU A 207 -18.36 8.21 -1.26
C LEU A 207 -16.83 8.28 -1.43
N ALA A 208 -16.30 9.35 -2.03
CA ALA A 208 -14.86 9.55 -2.16
C ALA A 208 -14.16 9.69 -0.80
N ALA A 209 -14.76 10.40 0.15
CA ALA A 209 -14.24 10.54 1.51
C ALA A 209 -14.20 9.18 2.22
N LEU A 210 -15.30 8.42 2.18
CA LEU A 210 -15.40 7.09 2.76
C LEU A 210 -14.36 6.13 2.15
N LEU A 211 -14.27 6.07 0.83
CA LEU A 211 -13.32 5.20 0.13
C LEU A 211 -11.86 5.59 0.40
N ALA A 212 -11.55 6.89 0.52
CA ALA A 212 -10.21 7.37 0.85
C ALA A 212 -9.84 7.11 2.34
N ALA A 213 -10.80 7.16 3.25
CA ALA A 213 -10.63 6.75 4.64
C ALA A 213 -10.41 5.22 4.74
N LEU A 214 -11.27 4.43 4.10
CA LEU A 214 -11.13 2.97 4.02
C LEU A 214 -9.82 2.55 3.34
N ALA A 215 -9.35 3.27 2.31
CA ALA A 215 -8.06 3.03 1.68
C ALA A 215 -6.90 3.18 2.68
N THR A 216 -7.00 4.16 3.58
CA THR A 216 -6.01 4.44 4.63
C THR A 216 -6.06 3.39 5.74
N TRP A 217 -7.27 3.00 6.17
CA TRP A 217 -7.49 1.95 7.17
C TRP A 217 -7.15 0.55 6.66
N ALA A 218 -7.27 0.30 5.36
CA ALA A 218 -6.72 -0.88 4.72
C ALA A 218 -5.19 -0.78 4.64
N SER A 219 -4.63 0.31 4.12
CA SER A 219 -3.18 0.53 4.08
C SER A 219 -2.81 2.03 4.17
N PRO A 220 -2.08 2.46 5.22
CA PRO A 220 -1.63 3.85 5.36
C PRO A 220 -0.87 4.40 4.14
N VAL A 221 -0.10 3.55 3.45
CA VAL A 221 0.64 3.90 2.23
C VAL A 221 -0.29 4.16 1.04
N ALA A 222 -1.39 3.40 0.90
CA ALA A 222 -2.39 3.66 -0.12
C ALA A 222 -3.21 4.93 0.19
N GLY A 223 -3.47 5.19 1.48
CA GLY A 223 -4.01 6.47 1.96
C GLY A 223 -3.12 7.65 1.57
N LEU A 224 -1.82 7.57 1.84
CA LEU A 224 -0.81 8.55 1.44
C LEU A 224 -0.81 8.81 -0.08
N PHE A 225 -0.86 7.77 -0.91
CA PHE A 225 -0.89 7.93 -2.36
C PHE A 225 -2.22 8.55 -2.85
N THR A 226 -3.34 8.24 -2.19
CA THR A 226 -4.64 8.87 -2.45
C THR A 226 -4.61 10.35 -2.09
N GLY A 227 -4.00 10.71 -0.95
CA GLY A 227 -3.71 12.08 -0.54
C GLY A 227 -2.83 12.83 -1.54
N LEU A 228 -1.77 12.19 -2.03
CA LEU A 228 -0.86 12.76 -3.04
C LEU A 228 -1.57 12.99 -4.39
N ALA A 229 -2.51 12.12 -4.78
CA ALA A 229 -3.36 12.35 -5.94
C ALA A 229 -4.33 13.54 -5.73
N GLY A 230 -4.88 13.69 -4.52
CA GLY A 230 -5.63 14.88 -4.11
C GLY A 230 -4.79 16.16 -4.19
N ALA A 231 -3.56 16.14 -3.68
CA ALA A 231 -2.63 17.26 -3.72
C ALA A 231 -2.23 17.62 -5.16
N ALA A 232 -2.03 16.61 -6.03
CA ALA A 232 -1.77 16.82 -7.45
C ALA A 232 -2.95 17.50 -8.18
N LEU A 233 -4.20 17.13 -7.83
CA LEU A 233 -5.41 17.79 -8.32
C LEU A 233 -5.51 19.25 -7.81
N LEU A 234 -5.25 19.46 -6.52
CA LEU A 234 -5.31 20.77 -5.87
C LEU A 234 -4.30 21.75 -6.52
N LEU A 235 -3.02 21.37 -6.52
CA LEU A 235 -1.93 22.21 -7.04
C LEU A 235 -2.05 22.45 -8.55
N ALA A 236 -2.54 21.47 -9.33
CA ALA A 236 -2.79 21.68 -10.77
C ALA A 236 -4.01 22.58 -11.05
N GLY A 237 -4.92 22.72 -10.08
CA GLY A 237 -6.07 23.65 -10.12
C GLY A 237 -5.74 25.06 -9.62
N LEU A 238 -4.59 25.29 -8.99
CA LEU A 238 -4.13 26.62 -8.59
C LEU A 238 -3.54 27.39 -9.78
N ARG A 239 -3.97 28.64 -9.96
CA ARG A 239 -3.46 29.56 -10.99
C ARG A 239 -3.31 30.96 -10.41
N ARG A 240 -2.35 31.75 -10.93
CA ARG A 240 -2.29 33.20 -10.69
C ARG A 240 -3.03 33.95 -11.80
N GLY A 241 -3.61 35.10 -11.46
CA GLY A 241 -4.16 36.07 -12.42
C GLY A 241 -5.69 36.12 -12.53
N SER A 242 -6.15 36.84 -13.56
CA SER A 242 -7.56 37.04 -13.90
C SER A 242 -8.12 35.84 -14.67
N GLY A 243 -9.33 35.41 -14.30
CA GLY A 243 -10.01 34.27 -14.92
C GLY A 243 -11.11 33.67 -14.04
N PRO A 244 -11.86 32.67 -14.54
CA PRO A 244 -12.80 31.90 -13.74
C PRO A 244 -12.07 31.13 -12.62
N GLY A 245 -12.83 30.70 -11.60
CA GLY A 245 -12.29 30.02 -10.40
C GLY A 245 -12.44 30.86 -9.13
N ARG A 246 -12.43 30.18 -7.97
CA ARG A 246 -12.60 30.83 -6.65
C ARG A 246 -11.37 31.68 -6.33
N PRO A 247 -11.50 32.99 -6.03
CA PRO A 247 -10.37 33.81 -5.63
C PRO A 247 -9.78 33.36 -4.29
N LEU A 248 -8.46 33.50 -4.16
CA LEU A 248 -7.67 33.25 -2.97
C LEU A 248 -6.74 34.45 -2.69
N PRO A 249 -6.24 34.64 -1.46
CA PRO A 249 -5.27 35.68 -1.14
C PRO A 249 -4.02 35.63 -2.03
N GLY A 250 -3.37 36.79 -2.22
CA GLY A 250 -2.12 36.89 -3.00
C GLY A 250 -2.28 36.71 -4.52
N GLY A 251 -3.45 37.01 -5.09
CA GLY A 251 -3.68 36.96 -6.54
C GLY A 251 -3.84 35.56 -7.14
N TRP A 252 -4.07 34.56 -6.28
CA TRP A 252 -4.31 33.17 -6.68
C TRP A 252 -5.80 32.90 -6.93
N ARG A 253 -6.08 31.87 -7.72
CA ARG A 253 -7.42 31.30 -7.95
C ARG A 253 -7.35 29.78 -7.91
N ALA A 254 -8.41 29.16 -7.40
CA ALA A 254 -8.61 27.72 -7.43
C ALA A 254 -9.73 27.36 -8.42
N ASP A 255 -9.37 26.58 -9.44
CA ASP A 255 -10.31 25.98 -10.38
C ASP A 255 -11.12 24.84 -9.75
N ARG A 256 -12.19 24.42 -10.44
CA ARG A 256 -12.77 23.09 -10.22
C ARG A 256 -11.76 22.02 -10.68
N PRO A 257 -11.57 20.91 -9.92
CA PRO A 257 -12.48 20.41 -8.89
C PRO A 257 -11.91 20.54 -7.46
N LEU A 258 -11.89 21.77 -6.91
CA LEU A 258 -11.37 22.07 -5.56
C LEU A 258 -11.95 21.19 -4.44
N GLY A 259 -13.26 20.93 -4.43
CA GLY A 259 -13.88 20.16 -3.34
C GLY A 259 -13.43 18.70 -3.36
N GLU A 260 -13.40 18.12 -4.55
CA GLU A 260 -12.92 16.77 -4.84
C GLU A 260 -11.44 16.61 -4.47
N ALA A 261 -10.60 17.61 -4.79
CA ALA A 261 -9.19 17.62 -4.42
C ALA A 261 -9.01 17.70 -2.89
N LEU A 262 -9.75 18.58 -2.21
CA LEU A 262 -9.72 18.70 -0.75
C LEU A 262 -10.18 17.40 -0.08
N THR A 263 -11.29 16.80 -0.52
CA THR A 263 -11.77 15.50 -0.01
C THR A 263 -10.70 14.42 -0.08
N LEU A 264 -10.00 14.30 -1.21
CA LEU A 264 -8.93 13.32 -1.37
C LEU A 264 -7.68 13.64 -0.53
N CYS A 265 -7.42 14.91 -0.19
CA CYS A 265 -6.34 15.29 0.72
C CYS A 265 -6.69 15.01 2.19
N THR A 266 -7.87 15.45 2.63
CA THR A 266 -8.21 15.49 4.06
C THR A 266 -8.73 14.16 4.59
N ALA A 267 -9.49 13.39 3.80
CA ALA A 267 -10.04 12.13 4.29
C ALA A 267 -8.96 11.11 4.67
N PRO A 268 -7.88 10.89 3.89
CA PRO A 268 -6.75 10.05 4.32
C PRO A 268 -6.03 10.59 5.56
N ALA A 269 -5.79 11.90 5.64
CA ALA A 269 -5.08 12.50 6.78
C ALA A 269 -5.87 12.34 8.10
N VAL A 270 -7.19 12.60 8.06
CA VAL A 270 -8.10 12.43 9.20
C VAL A 270 -8.24 10.95 9.58
N ALA A 271 -8.28 10.04 8.59
CA ALA A 271 -8.35 8.60 8.82
C ALA A 271 -7.05 8.02 9.42
N LEU A 272 -5.89 8.57 9.03
CA LEU A 272 -4.58 8.14 9.53
C LEU A 272 -4.31 8.57 10.97
N ALA A 273 -4.72 9.77 11.36
CA ALA A 273 -4.46 10.34 12.69
C ALA A 273 -4.79 9.38 13.86
N PRO A 274 -6.00 8.77 13.95
CA PRO A 274 -6.30 7.83 15.03
C PRO A 274 -5.55 6.51 14.89
N MET A 275 -5.13 6.05 13.70
CA MET A 275 -4.25 4.88 13.59
C MET A 275 -2.84 5.18 14.11
N ALA A 276 -2.27 6.31 13.70
CA ALA A 276 -0.91 6.71 14.06
C ALA A 276 -0.77 6.96 15.56
N VAL A 277 -1.72 7.70 16.16
CA VAL A 277 -1.77 7.90 17.62
C VAL A 277 -2.15 6.59 18.32
N LEU A 278 -3.17 5.90 17.79
CA LEU A 278 -3.80 4.63 18.21
C LEU A 278 -2.86 3.43 18.42
N PHE A 279 -2.04 3.18 17.41
CA PHE A 279 -1.44 1.87 17.16
C PHE A 279 -0.13 1.99 16.36
N GLY A 280 0.43 3.19 16.22
CA GLY A 280 1.68 3.39 15.49
C GLY A 280 2.83 2.62 16.14
N ASN A 281 3.34 1.61 15.44
CA ASN A 281 4.50 0.81 15.86
C ASN A 281 5.82 1.60 15.90
N GLY A 282 5.85 2.80 15.31
CA GLY A 282 7.08 3.59 15.17
C GLY A 282 8.01 3.01 14.10
N GLY A 283 9.32 3.20 14.31
CA GLY A 283 10.36 2.63 13.47
C GLY A 283 10.54 3.23 12.08
N THR A 284 11.56 2.71 11.38
CA THR A 284 12.01 3.21 10.07
C THR A 284 12.02 2.09 9.05
N GLN A 285 11.42 2.32 7.88
CA GLN A 285 11.51 1.36 6.77
C GLN A 285 12.84 1.55 6.01
N PRO A 286 13.72 0.52 5.94
CA PRO A 286 15.00 0.64 5.22
C PRO A 286 14.83 0.96 3.74
N TYR A 287 15.64 1.89 3.22
CA TYR A 287 15.52 2.38 1.84
C TYR A 287 16.91 2.72 1.27
N THR A 288 17.32 2.06 0.18
CA THR A 288 18.66 2.24 -0.40
C THR A 288 18.73 3.45 -1.35
N ALA A 289 19.87 4.15 -1.33
CA ALA A 289 20.13 5.29 -2.22
C ALA A 289 20.01 4.92 -3.70
N GLU A 290 20.43 3.70 -4.07
CA GLU A 290 20.28 3.17 -5.43
C GLU A 290 18.81 3.05 -5.84
N SER A 291 17.97 2.40 -5.01
CA SER A 291 16.54 2.26 -5.27
C SER A 291 15.85 3.61 -5.39
N MET A 292 16.26 4.59 -4.58
CA MET A 292 15.80 5.98 -4.68
C MET A 292 16.19 6.59 -6.02
N ARG A 293 17.48 6.58 -6.40
CA ARG A 293 17.98 7.16 -7.65
C ARG A 293 17.26 6.59 -8.88
N ILE A 294 17.10 5.26 -8.92
CA ILE A 294 16.39 4.53 -9.98
C ILE A 294 14.94 5.02 -10.11
N ASN A 295 14.20 5.10 -9.00
CA ASN A 295 12.78 5.46 -9.03
C ASN A 295 12.54 6.97 -9.20
N VAL A 296 13.45 7.82 -8.74
CA VAL A 296 13.47 9.26 -9.07
C VAL A 296 13.68 9.44 -10.58
N ALA A 297 14.65 8.76 -11.19
CA ALA A 297 14.89 8.83 -12.63
C ALA A 297 13.67 8.37 -13.45
N LEU A 298 13.05 7.24 -13.08
CA LEU A 298 11.79 6.77 -13.68
C LEU A 298 10.66 7.80 -13.54
N THR A 299 10.53 8.46 -12.39
CA THR A 299 9.49 9.47 -12.15
C THR A 299 9.75 10.76 -12.93
N VAL A 300 11.01 11.19 -13.05
CA VAL A 300 11.42 12.32 -13.90
C VAL A 300 11.18 12.02 -15.38
N LEU A 301 11.41 10.78 -15.83
CA LEU A 301 11.08 10.32 -17.18
C LEU A 301 9.56 10.41 -17.44
N VAL A 302 8.72 9.98 -16.49
CA VAL A 302 7.25 10.18 -16.56
C VAL A 302 6.91 11.67 -16.68
N PHE A 303 7.49 12.53 -15.85
CA PHE A 303 7.29 13.97 -15.91
C PHE A 303 7.69 14.56 -17.27
N ALA A 304 8.84 14.15 -17.83
CA ALA A 304 9.35 14.64 -19.10
C ALA A 304 8.46 14.23 -20.28
N MET A 305 8.08 12.95 -20.36
CA MET A 305 7.32 12.37 -21.48
C MET A 305 5.83 12.76 -21.50
N LEU A 306 5.28 13.24 -20.38
CA LEU A 306 3.90 13.69 -20.29
C LEU A 306 3.68 15.07 -20.95
N PRO A 307 2.72 15.24 -21.87
CA PRO A 307 2.43 16.53 -22.50
C PRO A 307 2.11 17.63 -21.48
N ARG A 308 2.59 18.88 -21.71
CA ARG A 308 2.35 20.05 -20.82
C ARG A 308 0.88 20.28 -20.44
N ARG A 309 -0.07 19.87 -21.30
CA ARG A 309 -1.53 19.91 -21.02
C ARG A 309 -2.01 18.94 -19.92
N ARG A 310 -1.23 17.91 -19.56
CA ARG A 310 -1.54 16.93 -18.51
C ARG A 310 -1.02 17.40 -17.14
N ARG A 311 -1.44 18.61 -16.74
CA ARG A 311 -0.95 19.28 -15.51
C ARG A 311 -1.02 18.39 -14.28
N VAL A 312 -2.19 17.81 -13.97
CA VAL A 312 -2.39 16.92 -12.80
C VAL A 312 -1.36 15.78 -12.75
N LEU A 313 -1.14 15.05 -13.85
CA LEU A 313 -0.19 13.94 -13.90
C LEU A 313 1.27 14.41 -13.77
N ARG A 314 1.61 15.58 -14.33
CA ARG A 314 2.94 16.18 -14.17
C ARG A 314 3.18 16.67 -12.74
N THR A 315 2.20 17.32 -12.13
CA THR A 315 2.25 17.73 -10.72
C THR A 315 2.35 16.50 -9.81
N GLY A 316 1.59 15.45 -10.09
CA GLY A 316 1.69 14.16 -9.41
C GLY A 316 3.11 13.58 -9.49
N ALA A 317 3.70 13.51 -10.69
CA ALA A 317 5.09 13.05 -10.86
C ALA A 317 6.09 13.92 -10.07
N ALA A 318 5.94 15.25 -10.05
CA ALA A 318 6.79 16.13 -9.24
C ALA A 318 6.62 15.88 -7.73
N LEU A 319 5.39 15.72 -7.24
CA LEU A 319 5.11 15.33 -5.85
C LEU A 319 5.67 13.94 -5.52
N THR A 320 5.63 12.99 -6.45
CA THR A 320 6.25 11.67 -6.29
C THR A 320 7.76 11.77 -6.16
N VAL A 321 8.46 12.64 -6.91
CA VAL A 321 9.90 12.89 -6.70
C VAL A 321 10.17 13.43 -5.30
N LEU A 322 9.38 14.40 -4.83
CA LEU A 322 9.51 14.94 -3.48
C LEU A 322 9.26 13.86 -2.40
N LEU A 323 8.26 13.00 -2.59
CA LEU A 323 8.00 11.86 -1.71
C LEU A 323 9.15 10.86 -1.70
N LEU A 324 9.70 10.51 -2.87
CA LEU A 324 10.80 9.54 -2.99
C LEU A 324 12.09 10.03 -2.31
N VAL A 325 12.39 11.32 -2.42
CA VAL A 325 13.54 11.97 -1.78
C VAL A 325 13.30 12.14 -0.28
N GLY A 326 12.11 12.64 0.11
CA GLY A 326 11.73 12.81 1.51
C GLY A 326 11.71 11.50 2.28
N ALA A 327 11.15 10.43 1.70
CA ALA A 327 11.12 9.11 2.33
C ALA A 327 12.51 8.45 2.47
N TYR A 328 13.52 8.90 1.72
CA TYR A 328 14.91 8.43 1.86
C TYR A 328 15.65 9.16 2.98
N TYR A 329 15.48 10.49 3.09
CA TYR A 329 16.19 11.30 4.08
C TYR A 329 15.49 11.39 5.45
N LEU A 330 14.18 11.11 5.53
CA LEU A 330 13.41 11.17 6.78
C LEU A 330 13.22 9.76 7.36
N PRO A 331 13.74 9.46 8.57
CA PRO A 331 13.56 8.17 9.24
C PRO A 331 12.08 8.00 9.61
N THR A 332 11.36 7.22 8.80
CA THR A 332 9.91 7.06 8.91
C THR A 332 9.47 5.65 8.48
N PRO A 333 8.26 5.20 8.88
CA PRO A 333 7.68 3.94 8.42
C PRO A 333 7.41 3.88 6.90
N ILE A 334 7.50 5.00 6.19
CA ILE A 334 7.29 5.09 4.74
C ILE A 334 8.46 4.43 4.01
N GLY A 335 9.67 5.02 4.09
CA GLY A 335 10.88 4.50 3.45
C GLY A 335 10.67 3.93 2.04
N SER A 336 11.14 2.71 1.80
CA SER A 336 11.02 2.02 0.52
C SER A 336 9.57 1.73 0.07
N ASN A 337 8.56 1.87 0.94
CA ASN A 337 7.16 1.74 0.49
C ASN A 337 6.76 2.86 -0.49
N ALA A 338 7.45 4.01 -0.47
CA ALA A 338 7.26 5.08 -1.46
C ALA A 338 7.51 4.60 -2.91
N LEU A 339 8.36 3.58 -3.11
CA LEU A 339 8.67 3.00 -4.42
C LEU A 339 7.46 2.37 -5.10
N ARG A 340 6.44 1.95 -4.35
CA ARG A 340 5.23 1.32 -4.90
C ARG A 340 4.51 2.24 -5.88
N LEU A 341 4.58 3.57 -5.72
CA LEU A 341 3.91 4.52 -6.62
C LEU A 341 4.53 4.56 -8.03
N PRO A 342 5.84 4.84 -8.24
CA PRO A 342 6.46 4.77 -9.56
C PRO A 342 6.47 3.35 -10.16
N MET A 343 6.71 2.31 -9.34
CA MET A 343 6.69 0.92 -9.82
C MET A 343 5.36 0.59 -10.51
N LEU A 344 4.24 0.94 -9.89
CA LEU A 344 2.92 0.55 -10.40
C LEU A 344 2.37 1.47 -11.50
N PHE A 345 2.70 2.76 -11.47
CA PHE A 345 2.04 3.74 -12.35
C PHE A 345 2.91 4.29 -13.47
N ALA A 346 4.25 4.21 -13.43
CA ALA A 346 5.10 4.77 -14.48
C ALA A 346 4.79 4.16 -15.86
N LEU A 347 4.81 2.83 -15.96
CA LEU A 347 4.58 2.10 -17.20
C LEU A 347 3.19 2.37 -17.83
N PRO A 348 2.05 2.19 -17.12
CA PRO A 348 0.73 2.43 -17.71
C PRO A 348 0.45 3.92 -17.98
N VAL A 349 0.99 4.85 -17.18
CA VAL A 349 0.86 6.30 -17.45
C VAL A 349 1.63 6.72 -18.70
N LEU A 350 2.86 6.21 -18.90
CA LEU A 350 3.63 6.42 -20.14
C LEU A 350 2.88 5.87 -21.35
N ALA A 351 2.45 4.61 -21.29
CA ALA A 351 1.68 3.97 -22.36
C ALA A 351 0.43 4.78 -22.74
N GLY A 352 -0.32 5.23 -21.72
CA GLY A 352 -1.57 5.96 -21.90
C GLY A 352 -1.43 7.39 -22.40
N TYR A 353 -0.38 8.12 -22.02
CA TYR A 353 -0.32 9.57 -22.22
C TYR A 353 0.89 10.11 -22.98
N ALA A 354 2.00 9.35 -23.10
CA ALA A 354 3.20 9.79 -23.82
C ALA A 354 2.90 10.10 -25.30
N ALA A 355 3.50 11.18 -25.79
CA ALA A 355 3.22 11.75 -27.11
C ALA A 355 4.05 11.18 -28.27
N LEU A 356 4.64 10.01 -28.09
CA LEU A 356 5.60 9.42 -29.03
C LEU A 356 4.93 8.61 -30.15
N PRO A 357 5.57 8.49 -31.33
CA PRO A 357 5.27 7.47 -32.34
C PRO A 357 5.38 6.04 -31.77
N THR A 358 4.78 5.05 -32.44
CA THR A 358 4.67 3.68 -31.91
C THR A 358 6.01 3.01 -31.62
N GLY A 359 7.01 3.11 -32.52
CA GLY A 359 8.34 2.53 -32.30
C GLY A 359 9.06 3.14 -31.09
N TRP A 360 9.10 4.47 -31.00
CA TRP A 360 9.65 5.19 -29.85
C TRP A 360 8.90 4.92 -28.54
N LEU A 361 7.58 4.72 -28.60
CA LEU A 361 6.81 4.28 -27.43
C LEU A 361 7.20 2.86 -27.01
N ALA A 362 7.32 1.92 -27.95
CA ALA A 362 7.71 0.54 -27.64
C ALA A 362 9.10 0.50 -27.00
N ALA A 363 10.08 1.23 -27.56
CA ALA A 363 11.41 1.39 -26.98
C ALA A 363 11.37 2.02 -25.57
N LEU A 364 10.59 3.08 -25.37
CA LEU A 364 10.41 3.71 -24.05
C LEU A 364 9.81 2.74 -23.02
N LEU A 365 8.78 1.97 -23.40
CA LEU A 365 8.12 1.02 -22.50
C LEU A 365 9.04 -0.16 -22.18
N ALA A 366 9.75 -0.71 -23.17
CA ALA A 366 10.75 -1.76 -22.96
C ALA A 366 11.89 -1.28 -22.04
N ALA A 367 12.44 -0.09 -22.28
CA ALA A 367 13.44 0.52 -21.40
C ALA A 367 12.89 0.78 -19.99
N THR A 368 11.62 1.20 -19.87
CA THR A 368 10.97 1.38 -18.55
C THR A 368 10.87 0.06 -17.79
N VAL A 369 10.49 -1.04 -18.45
CA VAL A 369 10.43 -2.38 -17.84
C VAL A 369 11.82 -2.86 -17.43
N TRP A 370 12.80 -2.75 -18.33
CA TRP A 370 14.19 -3.16 -18.07
C TRP A 370 14.84 -2.39 -16.91
N TRP A 371 14.48 -1.11 -16.74
CA TRP A 371 15.02 -0.24 -15.69
C TRP A 371 14.36 -0.47 -14.31
N GLN A 372 13.22 -1.16 -14.23
CA GLN A 372 12.62 -1.47 -12.92
C GLN A 372 13.43 -2.51 -12.14
N ASN A 373 13.49 -2.34 -10.82
CA ASN A 373 14.20 -3.26 -9.94
C ASN A 373 13.60 -4.68 -10.04
N PRO A 374 14.42 -5.74 -10.21
CA PRO A 374 13.99 -7.13 -10.42
C PRO A 374 13.31 -7.82 -9.22
N VAL A 375 12.73 -7.08 -8.26
CA VAL A 375 12.01 -7.67 -7.12
C VAL A 375 11.01 -8.72 -7.57
N MET A 376 10.15 -8.39 -8.54
CA MET A 376 9.12 -9.29 -9.07
C MET A 376 9.70 -10.55 -9.71
N THR A 377 10.80 -10.45 -10.45
CA THR A 377 11.46 -11.62 -11.06
C THR A 377 12.20 -12.46 -10.03
N SER A 378 12.73 -11.85 -8.95
CA SER A 378 13.34 -12.58 -7.84
C SER A 378 12.32 -13.30 -6.95
N ASP A 379 11.11 -12.74 -6.82
CA ASP A 379 10.01 -13.35 -6.08
C ASP A 379 9.38 -14.51 -6.88
N LEU A 380 9.18 -14.30 -8.19
CA LEU A 380 8.71 -15.34 -9.11
C LEU A 380 9.71 -16.51 -9.22
N GLY A 381 11.02 -16.23 -9.21
CA GLY A 381 12.06 -17.26 -9.20
C GLY A 381 12.12 -18.12 -7.93
N ARG A 382 11.39 -17.74 -6.88
CA ARG A 382 11.23 -18.50 -5.62
C ARG A 382 9.79 -18.93 -5.36
N ALA A 383 8.91 -18.88 -6.36
CA ALA A 383 7.55 -19.37 -6.22
C ALA A 383 7.52 -20.86 -5.82
N GLY A 384 6.89 -21.17 -4.69
CA GLY A 384 6.80 -22.53 -4.16
C GLY A 384 8.10 -23.04 -3.53
N SER A 385 9.00 -22.17 -3.09
CA SER A 385 10.19 -22.60 -2.34
C SER A 385 9.81 -23.37 -1.06
N PRO A 386 10.60 -24.34 -0.57
CA PRO A 386 10.25 -25.17 0.58
C PRO A 386 9.87 -24.36 1.83
N GLU A 387 10.57 -23.25 2.06
CA GLU A 387 10.35 -22.32 3.17
C GLU A 387 8.96 -21.66 3.12
N SER A 388 8.25 -21.69 1.99
CA SER A 388 6.85 -21.21 1.90
C SER A 388 5.80 -22.21 2.41
N SER A 389 6.22 -23.39 2.88
CA SER A 389 5.36 -24.46 3.38
C SER A 389 5.50 -24.64 4.89
N ALA A 390 4.37 -24.75 5.59
CA ALA A 390 4.35 -25.09 7.03
C ALA A 390 5.09 -26.41 7.34
N ALA A 391 5.17 -27.34 6.37
CA ALA A 391 5.87 -28.61 6.55
C ALA A 391 7.39 -28.46 6.78
N PHE A 392 8.00 -27.38 6.28
CA PHE A 392 9.42 -27.04 6.46
C PHE A 392 9.75 -26.65 7.91
N TYR A 393 8.79 -26.04 8.62
CA TYR A 393 8.96 -25.60 10.01
C TYR A 393 8.53 -26.65 11.04
N ARG A 394 7.75 -27.66 10.62
CA ARG A 394 7.17 -28.65 11.52
C ARG A 394 8.20 -29.39 12.39
N PRO A 395 9.36 -29.88 11.89
CA PRO A 395 10.34 -30.56 12.75
C PRO A 395 10.88 -29.68 13.87
N LEU A 396 11.19 -28.41 13.55
CA LEU A 396 11.63 -27.40 14.51
C LEU A 396 10.51 -27.06 15.51
N ALA A 397 9.27 -26.90 15.05
CA ALA A 397 8.11 -26.67 15.91
C ALA A 397 7.89 -27.84 16.89
N ASP A 398 7.95 -29.08 16.40
CA ASP A 398 7.78 -30.28 17.22
C ASP A 398 8.89 -30.40 18.29
N GLU A 399 10.14 -30.04 17.97
CA GLU A 399 11.25 -30.00 18.94
C GLU A 399 11.10 -28.87 19.97
N LEU A 400 10.70 -27.67 19.54
CA LEU A 400 10.47 -26.54 20.44
C LEU A 400 9.27 -26.80 21.37
N ALA A 401 8.22 -27.45 20.87
CA ALA A 401 7.08 -27.90 21.67
C ALA A 401 7.50 -28.92 22.75
N ARG A 402 8.36 -29.90 22.40
CA ARG A 402 8.94 -30.85 23.38
C ARG A 402 9.78 -30.16 24.45
N ARG A 403 10.46 -29.07 24.11
CA ARG A 403 11.37 -28.34 25.02
C ARG A 403 10.67 -27.33 25.92
N ALA A 404 9.49 -26.83 25.53
CA ALA A 404 8.70 -25.84 26.26
C ALA A 404 9.55 -24.65 26.79
N PRO A 405 10.15 -23.83 25.90
CA PRO A 405 11.03 -22.74 26.31
C PRO A 405 10.39 -21.76 27.29
N VAL A 406 11.19 -21.30 28.25
CA VAL A 406 10.87 -20.24 29.23
C VAL A 406 11.38 -18.86 28.79
N GLY A 407 11.89 -18.77 27.56
CA GLY A 407 12.34 -17.57 26.86
C GLY A 407 11.78 -17.51 25.43
N ARG A 408 12.33 -16.59 24.63
CA ARG A 408 12.06 -16.48 23.19
C ARG A 408 12.96 -17.41 22.39
N VAL A 409 12.56 -17.66 21.15
CA VAL A 409 13.42 -18.26 20.13
C VAL A 409 13.80 -17.20 19.11
N GLU A 410 15.09 -17.04 18.85
CA GLU A 410 15.52 -16.33 17.65
C GLU A 410 15.61 -17.34 16.51
N VAL A 411 14.98 -17.01 15.38
CA VAL A 411 15.07 -17.81 14.16
C VAL A 411 15.77 -16.90 13.17
N VAL A 412 17.00 -17.23 12.79
CA VAL A 412 17.83 -16.42 11.90
C VAL A 412 17.02 -16.14 10.62
N PRO A 413 16.59 -14.88 10.36
CA PRO A 413 15.48 -14.63 9.45
C PRO A 413 15.73 -15.15 8.05
N LEU A 414 14.80 -15.95 7.54
CA LEU A 414 14.88 -16.48 6.18
C LEU A 414 14.45 -15.39 5.20
N ARG A 415 14.91 -15.51 3.95
CA ARG A 415 14.68 -14.49 2.91
C ARG A 415 13.23 -14.02 2.81
N ASP A 416 12.27 -14.93 2.93
CA ASP A 416 10.84 -14.68 2.73
C ASP A 416 10.03 -14.68 4.03
N HIS A 417 10.70 -14.77 5.19
CA HIS A 417 10.14 -14.52 6.54
C HIS A 417 8.96 -15.42 6.96
N TRP A 418 8.83 -16.63 6.39
CA TRP A 418 7.72 -17.55 6.67
C TRP A 418 7.77 -18.18 8.08
N GLU A 419 8.93 -18.17 8.74
CA GLU A 419 9.10 -18.51 10.15
C GLU A 419 8.18 -17.67 11.03
N SER A 420 8.00 -16.39 10.64
CA SER A 420 7.09 -15.46 11.30
C SER A 420 5.63 -15.94 11.23
N ALA A 421 5.22 -16.61 10.15
CA ALA A 421 3.85 -17.06 10.00
C ALA A 421 3.55 -18.36 10.75
N TYR A 422 4.52 -19.28 10.84
CA TYR A 422 4.27 -20.65 11.29
C TYR A 422 4.69 -20.93 12.74
N LEU A 423 5.84 -20.41 13.19
CA LEU A 423 6.40 -20.72 14.51
C LEU A 423 5.77 -20.00 15.72
N PRO A 424 5.16 -18.79 15.62
CA PRO A 424 4.51 -18.14 16.78
C PRO A 424 3.39 -18.96 17.41
N SER A 425 2.81 -19.91 16.67
CA SER A 425 1.83 -20.87 17.19
C SER A 425 2.39 -21.78 18.29
N THR A 426 3.71 -21.94 18.35
CA THR A 426 4.43 -22.84 19.26
C THR A 426 5.28 -22.09 20.28
N VAL A 427 5.95 -21.01 19.88
CA VAL A 427 6.89 -20.25 20.72
C VAL A 427 6.86 -18.76 20.40
N PRO A 428 7.08 -17.86 21.38
CA PRO A 428 7.32 -16.46 21.08
C PRO A 428 8.70 -16.28 20.41
N LEU A 429 8.72 -15.59 19.27
CA LEU A 429 9.96 -15.24 18.58
C LEU A 429 10.55 -13.93 19.13
N ALA A 430 11.87 -13.78 19.00
CA ALA A 430 12.59 -12.54 19.29
C ALA A 430 12.44 -11.54 18.14
N ARG A 431 12.68 -11.95 16.89
CA ARG A 431 12.34 -11.17 15.68
C ARG A 431 11.17 -11.76 14.90
N GLY A 432 10.86 -11.16 13.75
CA GLY A 432 9.75 -11.54 12.87
C GLY A 432 9.72 -10.70 11.59
N TRP A 433 8.56 -10.49 10.98
CA TRP A 433 8.51 -9.87 9.64
C TRP A 433 8.66 -8.33 9.59
N GLU A 434 8.13 -7.59 10.58
CA GLU A 434 7.91 -6.12 10.45
C GLU A 434 9.22 -5.31 10.54
N ARG A 435 9.87 -5.12 9.39
CA ARG A 435 11.12 -4.35 9.23
C ARG A 435 11.17 -3.00 9.92
N GLN A 436 10.06 -2.26 9.99
CA GLN A 436 10.02 -0.98 10.71
C GLN A 436 10.32 -1.17 12.19
N VAL A 437 9.67 -2.14 12.83
CA VAL A 437 9.87 -2.53 14.23
C VAL A 437 11.27 -3.12 14.44
N ASP A 438 11.72 -3.96 13.50
CA ASP A 438 13.03 -4.61 13.57
C ASP A 438 14.19 -3.62 13.53
N THR A 439 14.13 -2.64 12.62
CA THR A 439 15.15 -1.60 12.48
C THR A 439 15.24 -0.71 13.73
N ASP A 440 14.11 -0.52 14.42
CA ASP A 440 13.98 0.31 15.62
C ASP A 440 14.48 -0.43 16.88
N ARG A 441 14.06 -1.69 17.06
CA ARG A 441 14.35 -2.49 18.26
C ARG A 441 15.66 -3.27 18.19
N ASN A 442 16.12 -3.61 16.98
CA ASN A 442 17.25 -4.52 16.75
C ASN A 442 18.27 -3.90 15.77
N ALA A 443 18.56 -2.61 15.93
CA ALA A 443 19.42 -1.81 15.04
C ALA A 443 20.86 -2.35 14.84
N LEU A 444 21.31 -3.35 15.60
CA LEU A 444 22.58 -4.05 15.35
C LEU A 444 22.61 -4.76 13.98
N PHE A 445 21.55 -5.47 13.58
CA PHE A 445 21.50 -6.23 12.33
C PHE A 445 21.39 -5.36 11.06
N TYR A 446 21.16 -4.05 11.25
CA TYR A 446 21.03 -3.06 10.17
C TYR A 446 22.30 -2.20 9.98
N ARG A 447 23.35 -2.50 10.76
CA ARG A 447 24.70 -1.95 10.63
C ARG A 447 25.63 -3.04 10.08
N THR A 448 26.77 -2.63 9.55
CA THR A 448 27.84 -3.54 9.10
C THR A 448 28.78 -3.87 10.25
N GLY A 449 29.20 -5.13 10.36
CA GLY A 449 30.10 -5.58 11.42
C GLY A 449 29.32 -5.98 12.67
N LEU A 450 28.42 -6.96 12.55
CA LEU A 450 27.82 -7.61 13.70
C LEU A 450 28.90 -8.30 14.55
N ASP A 451 29.00 -7.88 15.80
CA ASP A 451 30.01 -8.35 16.75
C ASP A 451 29.44 -9.41 17.72
N ALA A 452 30.28 -10.37 18.12
CA ALA A 452 29.90 -11.49 18.96
C ALA A 452 29.44 -11.07 20.37
N ASP A 453 30.11 -10.10 21.01
CA ASP A 453 29.73 -9.67 22.35
C ASP A 453 28.42 -8.88 22.29
N THR A 454 28.26 -7.99 21.30
CA THR A 454 26.99 -7.25 21.09
C THR A 454 25.81 -8.16 20.75
N TYR A 455 26.04 -9.28 20.06
CA TYR A 455 25.02 -10.29 19.82
C TYR A 455 24.65 -11.06 21.10
N ALA A 456 25.65 -11.41 21.92
CA ALA A 456 25.42 -12.06 23.22
C ALA A 456 24.56 -11.19 24.16
N ASP A 457 24.85 -9.89 24.23
CA ASP A 457 24.06 -8.93 25.00
C ASP A 457 22.63 -8.83 24.49
N TRP A 458 22.43 -8.70 23.16
CA TRP A 458 21.11 -8.66 22.55
C TRP A 458 20.27 -9.92 22.83
N LEU A 459 20.89 -11.11 22.80
CA LEU A 459 20.24 -12.38 23.15
C LEU A 459 19.74 -12.36 24.60
N ARG A 460 20.54 -11.86 25.55
CA ARG A 460 20.13 -11.76 26.97
C ARG A 460 19.03 -10.72 27.16
N ASP A 461 19.17 -9.53 26.60
CA ASP A 461 18.20 -8.43 26.76
C ASP A 461 16.80 -8.80 26.25
N ASN A 462 16.72 -9.55 25.14
CA ASN A 462 15.46 -10.00 24.55
C ASN A 462 14.98 -11.37 25.09
N ALA A 463 15.63 -11.90 26.12
CA ALA A 463 15.34 -13.20 26.74
C ALA A 463 15.32 -14.37 25.74
N VAL A 464 16.27 -14.39 24.81
CA VAL A 464 16.43 -15.47 23.84
C VAL A 464 17.04 -16.69 24.55
N GLN A 465 16.32 -17.80 24.53
CA GLN A 465 16.77 -19.08 25.09
C GLN A 465 17.37 -19.99 24.02
N TYR A 466 16.88 -19.90 22.78
CA TYR A 466 17.34 -20.72 21.66
C TYR A 466 17.53 -19.87 20.40
N VAL A 467 18.55 -20.22 19.62
CA VAL A 467 18.79 -19.71 18.26
C VAL A 467 18.59 -20.87 17.28
N ALA A 468 17.77 -20.70 16.26
CA ALA A 468 17.51 -21.67 15.21
C ALA A 468 18.06 -21.16 13.87
N LEU A 469 18.87 -21.99 13.21
CA LEU A 469 19.50 -21.71 11.92
C LEU A 469 19.12 -22.80 10.91
N ALA A 470 18.70 -22.42 9.71
CA ALA A 470 18.57 -23.33 8.57
C ALA A 470 19.75 -23.08 7.60
N PRO A 471 20.87 -23.81 7.73
CA PRO A 471 22.14 -23.45 7.07
C PRO A 471 22.07 -23.47 5.54
N ASP A 472 21.30 -24.39 4.96
CA ASP A 472 21.13 -24.52 3.51
C ASP A 472 20.05 -23.60 2.92
N SER A 473 19.38 -22.80 3.75
CA SER A 473 18.36 -21.84 3.33
C SER A 473 18.95 -20.45 3.09
N VAL A 474 18.34 -19.68 2.19
CA VAL A 474 18.81 -18.30 1.90
C VAL A 474 18.32 -17.36 3.02
N PRO A 475 19.22 -16.74 3.82
CA PRO A 475 18.82 -15.78 4.83
C PRO A 475 18.35 -14.46 4.22
N ASP A 476 17.61 -13.66 4.99
CA ASP A 476 17.38 -12.25 4.66
C ASP A 476 18.73 -11.53 4.52
N ARG A 477 18.78 -10.49 3.67
CA ARG A 477 20.00 -9.71 3.45
C ARG A 477 20.61 -9.12 4.73
N TRP A 478 19.80 -8.82 5.76
CA TRP A 478 20.24 -8.32 7.07
C TRP A 478 20.51 -9.43 8.09
N ALA A 479 20.13 -10.68 7.79
CA ALA A 479 20.43 -11.86 8.60
C ALA A 479 21.71 -12.59 8.14
N ARG A 480 22.38 -12.12 7.07
CA ARG A 480 23.59 -12.77 6.52
C ARG A 480 24.78 -12.75 7.47
N GLU A 481 25.06 -11.61 8.12
CA GLU A 481 26.17 -11.49 9.06
C GLU A 481 25.91 -12.37 10.30
N GLU A 482 24.66 -12.42 10.78
CA GLU A 482 24.25 -13.30 11.87
C GLU A 482 24.32 -14.78 11.49
N ALA A 483 23.80 -15.17 10.32
CA ALA A 483 23.86 -16.55 9.84
C ALA A 483 25.31 -17.05 9.79
N ALA A 484 26.23 -16.22 9.28
CA ALA A 484 27.66 -16.51 9.26
C ALA A 484 28.28 -16.54 10.67
N LEU A 485 27.85 -15.67 11.58
CA LEU A 485 28.32 -15.62 12.97
C LEU A 485 27.89 -16.86 13.77
N VAL A 486 26.64 -17.30 13.60
CA VAL A 486 26.08 -18.50 14.26
C VAL A 486 26.70 -19.78 13.68
N ASP A 487 26.82 -19.88 12.35
CA ASP A 487 27.44 -21.04 11.68
C ASP A 487 28.95 -21.13 11.95
N GLY A 488 29.64 -19.99 12.09
CA GLY A 488 31.05 -19.91 12.49
C GLY A 488 31.34 -20.35 13.93
N GLY A 489 30.29 -20.48 14.76
CA GLY A 489 30.37 -20.95 16.15
C GLY A 489 30.63 -19.84 17.16
N LEU A 490 29.88 -19.87 18.26
CA LEU A 490 29.94 -18.88 19.35
C LEU A 490 30.06 -19.59 20.71
N PRO A 491 30.90 -19.10 21.64
CA PRO A 491 31.16 -19.79 22.91
C PRO A 491 29.93 -19.88 23.83
N TYR A 492 28.93 -19.02 23.62
CA TYR A 492 27.66 -18.98 24.34
C TYR A 492 26.48 -19.65 23.60
N LEU A 493 26.73 -20.29 22.44
CA LEU A 493 25.72 -21.06 21.69
C LEU A 493 26.09 -22.54 21.64
N ARG A 494 25.37 -23.37 22.40
CA ARG A 494 25.58 -24.82 22.41
C ARG A 494 24.53 -25.52 21.54
N GLN A 495 24.92 -26.18 20.46
CA GLN A 495 24.00 -26.99 19.66
C GLN A 495 23.38 -28.10 20.54
N VAL A 496 22.05 -28.19 20.55
CA VAL A 496 21.28 -29.15 21.36
C VAL A 496 20.41 -30.10 20.54
N TRP A 497 20.14 -29.75 19.29
CA TRP A 497 19.39 -30.57 18.33
C TRP A 497 19.72 -30.13 16.90
N ALA A 498 19.58 -31.04 15.95
CA ALA A 498 19.61 -30.76 14.51
C ALA A 498 18.85 -31.85 13.74
N ASP A 499 18.41 -31.52 12.53
CA ASP A 499 17.95 -32.45 11.50
C ASP A 499 18.52 -32.06 10.13
N ASP A 500 17.99 -32.61 9.04
CA ASP A 500 18.43 -32.34 7.66
C ASP A 500 18.15 -30.90 7.19
N THR A 501 17.45 -30.07 7.98
CA THR A 501 17.03 -28.71 7.61
C THR A 501 17.48 -27.65 8.62
N TRP A 502 17.51 -27.99 9.91
CA TRP A 502 17.65 -27.05 11.02
C TRP A 502 18.75 -27.45 11.99
N ARG A 503 19.40 -26.45 12.58
CA ARG A 503 20.24 -26.57 13.77
C ARG A 503 19.69 -25.68 14.87
N LEU A 504 19.54 -26.23 16.08
CA LEU A 504 19.03 -25.53 17.25
C LEU A 504 20.12 -25.41 18.32
N TYR A 505 20.43 -24.18 18.69
CA TYR A 505 21.44 -23.83 19.68
C TYR A 505 20.75 -23.29 20.93
N ALA A 506 21.14 -23.78 22.11
CA ALA A 506 20.77 -23.20 23.38
C ALA A 506 21.75 -22.08 23.76
N VAL A 507 21.21 -20.93 24.15
CA VAL A 507 22.00 -19.83 24.72
C VAL A 507 22.46 -20.22 26.12
N THR A 508 23.73 -19.99 26.46
CA THR A 508 24.25 -20.21 27.81
C THR A 508 23.81 -19.10 28.75
N ASP A 509 23.32 -19.46 29.94
CA ASP A 509 22.75 -18.55 30.94
C ASP A 509 21.69 -17.57 30.37
N PRO A 510 20.60 -18.10 29.79
CA PRO A 510 19.59 -17.28 29.13
C PRO A 510 18.76 -16.54 30.17
N THR A 511 18.62 -15.24 29.98
CA THR A 511 17.73 -14.42 30.80
C THR A 511 16.26 -14.84 30.56
N PRO A 512 15.45 -15.10 31.59
CA PRO A 512 14.09 -15.62 31.41
C PRO A 512 13.10 -14.55 30.94
N LEU A 513 12.03 -14.97 30.24
CA LEU A 513 10.98 -14.06 29.76
C LEU A 513 10.25 -13.36 30.92
N VAL A 514 10.11 -14.05 32.05
CA VAL A 514 9.58 -13.55 33.32
C VAL A 514 10.72 -13.59 34.33
N ALA A 515 11.01 -12.47 34.98
CA ALA A 515 12.10 -12.40 35.96
C ALA A 515 11.87 -13.32 37.17
N VAL A 516 12.95 -13.75 37.81
CA VAL A 516 12.90 -14.44 39.11
C VAL A 516 12.42 -13.43 40.18
N PRO A 517 11.55 -13.80 41.15
CA PRO A 517 11.08 -15.13 41.51
C PRO A 517 9.85 -15.64 40.76
N GLY A 518 9.36 -14.92 39.74
CA GLY A 518 8.30 -15.40 38.85
C GLY A 518 8.78 -16.54 37.95
N ARG A 519 7.83 -17.27 37.35
CA ARG A 519 8.09 -18.38 36.42
C ARG A 519 7.09 -18.37 35.27
N LEU A 520 7.60 -18.49 34.04
CA LEU A 520 6.74 -18.66 32.87
C LEU A 520 5.99 -20.01 32.96
N VAL A 521 4.69 -19.99 32.66
CA VAL A 521 3.84 -21.18 32.47
C VAL A 521 3.63 -21.45 30.99
N ALA A 522 3.31 -20.42 30.20
CA ALA A 522 3.18 -20.50 28.75
C ALA A 522 3.27 -19.10 28.11
N ALA A 523 3.68 -19.04 26.85
CA ALA A 523 3.58 -17.83 26.04
C ALA A 523 3.09 -18.20 24.63
N ASP A 524 2.05 -17.50 24.17
CA ASP A 524 1.45 -17.60 22.84
C ASP A 524 1.22 -16.17 22.29
N PRO A 525 0.86 -15.98 21.00
CA PRO A 525 0.71 -14.65 20.42
C PRO A 525 -0.37 -13.80 21.11
N GLY A 526 -1.37 -14.43 21.73
CA GLY A 526 -2.46 -13.77 22.44
C GLY A 526 -2.19 -13.53 23.94
N GLY A 527 -1.15 -14.11 24.54
CA GLY A 527 -0.85 -13.85 25.94
C GLY A 527 0.35 -14.59 26.54
N VAL A 528 0.81 -14.08 27.69
CA VAL A 528 1.85 -14.67 28.53
C VAL A 528 1.24 -15.06 29.88
N ARG A 529 1.30 -16.35 30.24
CA ARG A 529 0.87 -16.88 31.54
C ARG A 529 2.08 -17.19 32.40
N PHE A 530 2.07 -16.75 33.66
CA PHE A 530 3.19 -16.93 34.57
C PHE A 530 2.72 -17.00 36.03
N THR A 531 3.47 -17.70 36.88
CA THR A 531 3.24 -17.68 38.33
C THR A 531 4.18 -16.68 39.01
N ALA A 532 3.70 -16.07 40.09
CA ALA A 532 4.51 -15.21 40.95
C ALA A 532 4.14 -15.43 42.43
N PRO A 533 5.12 -15.46 43.36
CA PRO A 533 4.85 -15.40 44.79
C PRO A 533 4.58 -13.96 45.24
N THR A 534 3.86 -13.76 46.35
CA THR A 534 3.63 -12.41 46.94
C THR A 534 4.93 -11.64 47.20
N ALA A 535 6.02 -12.35 47.52
CA ALA A 535 7.34 -11.76 47.73
C ALA A 535 8.02 -11.22 46.46
N ALA A 536 7.40 -11.35 45.28
CA ALA A 536 7.95 -10.82 44.03
C ALA A 536 7.96 -9.29 43.96
N GLY A 537 7.00 -8.61 44.62
CA GLY A 537 6.86 -7.16 44.54
C GLY A 537 6.68 -6.70 43.08
N ASP A 538 7.61 -5.91 42.56
CA ASP A 538 7.62 -5.46 41.17
C ASP A 538 8.41 -6.44 40.28
N LEU A 539 7.71 -7.16 39.40
CA LEU A 539 8.21 -8.27 38.59
C LEU A 539 8.32 -7.88 37.11
N VAL A 540 9.51 -7.97 36.52
CA VAL A 540 9.70 -7.66 35.08
C VAL A 540 9.25 -8.83 34.20
N VAL A 541 8.42 -8.53 33.19
CA VAL A 541 8.03 -9.42 32.10
C VAL A 541 8.51 -8.80 30.79
N ARG A 542 9.34 -9.52 30.02
CA ARG A 542 9.97 -9.07 28.76
C ARG A 542 9.01 -9.14 27.57
N VAL A 543 7.90 -8.44 27.75
CA VAL A 543 6.92 -8.01 26.77
C VAL A 543 7.03 -6.49 26.69
N ARG A 544 7.03 -5.92 25.49
CA ARG A 544 7.14 -4.48 25.28
C ARG A 544 5.86 -3.79 25.75
N TRP A 545 6.04 -2.71 26.51
CA TRP A 545 4.95 -1.92 27.06
C TRP A 545 4.00 -1.43 25.97
N SER A 546 2.71 -1.59 26.23
CA SER A 546 1.64 -1.05 25.40
C SER A 546 0.47 -0.71 26.31
N ARG A 547 -0.13 0.47 26.08
CA ARG A 547 -1.36 0.88 26.79
C ARG A 547 -2.56 -0.03 26.54
N TRP A 548 -2.45 -0.99 25.61
CA TRP A 548 -3.49 -1.96 25.29
C TRP A 548 -3.29 -3.31 25.96
N LEU A 549 -2.26 -3.46 26.80
CA LEU A 549 -2.07 -4.66 27.60
C LEU A 549 -3.08 -4.72 28.75
N SER A 550 -3.46 -5.93 29.12
CA SER A 550 -4.30 -6.23 30.29
C SER A 550 -3.59 -7.21 31.21
N LEU A 551 -3.75 -7.02 32.52
CA LEU A 551 -3.39 -8.00 33.53
C LEU A 551 -4.65 -8.69 34.08
N GLU A 552 -4.62 -10.02 34.11
CA GLU A 552 -5.56 -10.87 34.83
C GLU A 552 -4.77 -11.66 35.88
N GLY A 553 -5.32 -11.84 37.09
CA GLY A 553 -4.62 -12.51 38.19
C GLY A 553 -5.24 -12.23 39.56
N PRO A 554 -4.65 -12.74 40.66
CA PRO A 554 -5.22 -12.66 42.01
C PRO A 554 -5.16 -11.26 42.67
N GLY A 555 -4.29 -10.36 42.21
CA GLY A 555 -4.19 -8.99 42.71
C GLY A 555 -2.89 -8.31 42.25
N GLY A 556 -2.95 -7.06 41.78
CA GLY A 556 -1.79 -6.37 41.21
C GLY A 556 -2.10 -5.55 39.97
N CYS A 557 -1.07 -4.89 39.43
CA CYS A 557 -1.21 -4.02 38.25
C CYS A 557 0.05 -3.98 37.35
N LEU A 558 -0.12 -3.62 36.07
CA LEU A 558 0.95 -3.43 35.09
C LEU A 558 1.36 -1.96 34.95
N THR A 559 2.66 -1.72 34.77
CA THR A 559 3.24 -0.40 34.48
C THR A 559 4.40 -0.50 33.49
N ARG A 560 4.82 0.63 32.92
CA ARG A 560 5.99 0.72 32.03
C ARG A 560 7.25 0.63 32.88
N GLY A 561 8.01 -0.44 32.70
CA GLY A 561 9.28 -0.69 33.37
C GLY A 561 10.49 -0.13 32.60
N PRO A 562 11.71 -0.48 33.05
CA PRO A 562 12.95 -0.21 32.33
C PRO A 562 12.94 -0.75 30.90
N ASP A 563 13.63 -0.06 29.99
CA ASP A 563 13.84 -0.46 28.59
C ASP A 563 12.55 -0.81 27.83
N ASP A 564 11.45 -0.14 28.19
CA ASP A 564 10.09 -0.38 27.68
C ASP A 564 9.58 -1.81 27.87
N TRP A 565 10.10 -2.55 28.83
CA TRP A 565 9.49 -3.80 29.29
C TRP A 565 8.28 -3.54 30.20
N VAL A 566 7.45 -4.56 30.40
CA VAL A 566 6.34 -4.50 31.37
C VAL A 566 6.87 -4.83 32.76
N THR A 567 6.52 -4.01 33.75
CA THR A 567 6.63 -4.37 35.16
C THR A 567 5.24 -4.70 35.68
N VAL A 568 5.10 -5.86 36.33
CA VAL A 568 3.88 -6.31 37.00
C VAL A 568 4.10 -6.21 38.51
N ARG A 569 3.33 -5.34 39.17
CA ARG A 569 3.25 -5.31 40.62
C ARG A 569 2.38 -6.47 41.10
N VAL A 570 2.98 -7.38 41.87
CA VAL A 570 2.37 -8.61 42.40
C VAL A 570 1.95 -8.36 43.85
N GLU A 571 0.65 -8.37 44.11
CA GLU A 571 0.08 -8.16 45.46
C GLU A 571 -0.33 -9.47 46.15
N ALA A 572 -0.48 -10.56 45.38
CA ALA A 572 -0.90 -11.87 45.89
C ALA A 572 -0.21 -13.00 45.12
N ALA A 573 0.12 -14.10 45.81
CA ALA A 573 0.68 -15.27 45.13
C ALA A 573 -0.36 -15.95 44.21
N GLY A 574 0.05 -16.33 43.00
CA GLY A 574 -0.79 -17.11 42.09
C GLY A 574 -0.33 -17.07 40.63
N GLU A 575 -1.22 -17.49 39.74
CA GLU A 575 -1.04 -17.37 38.28
C GLU A 575 -1.60 -16.03 37.78
N TYR A 576 -0.83 -15.38 36.94
CA TYR A 576 -1.15 -14.15 36.23
C TYR A 576 -1.14 -14.40 34.73
N ARG A 577 -1.98 -13.67 34.01
CA ARG A 577 -2.05 -13.68 32.55
C ARG A 577 -1.97 -12.24 32.03
N LEU A 578 -0.94 -11.98 31.23
CA LEU A 578 -0.80 -10.76 30.45
C LEU A 578 -1.42 -11.00 29.06
N THR A 579 -2.44 -10.22 28.70
CA THR A 579 -3.12 -10.27 27.39
C THR A 579 -3.16 -8.88 26.75
N SER A 580 -3.84 -8.71 25.61
CA SER A 580 -4.14 -7.39 25.06
C SER A 580 -5.62 -7.20 24.70
N ALA A 581 -6.15 -6.00 24.93
CA ALA A 581 -7.54 -5.66 24.66
C ALA A 581 -7.71 -4.16 24.33
N LEU A 582 -8.72 -3.85 23.50
CA LEU A 582 -9.13 -2.45 23.21
C LEU A 582 -9.79 -1.74 24.42
N ARG A 583 -10.03 -2.47 25.51
CA ARG A 583 -10.44 -1.96 26.82
C ARG A 583 -9.53 -2.61 27.88
N PRO A 584 -8.30 -2.08 28.04
CA PRO A 584 -7.29 -2.66 28.93
C PRO A 584 -7.75 -2.67 30.38
N ARG A 585 -7.22 -3.59 31.19
CA ARG A 585 -7.51 -3.73 32.63
C ARG A 585 -6.26 -4.00 33.44
N GLY A 586 -6.28 -3.64 34.72
CA GLY A 586 -5.19 -3.90 35.64
C GLY A 586 -3.95 -3.06 35.39
N GLY A 587 -4.06 -1.86 34.80
CA GLY A 587 -2.97 -0.89 34.78
C GLY A 587 -2.83 -0.19 36.13
N CYS A 588 -1.61 0.17 36.50
CA CYS A 588 -1.32 1.13 37.57
C CYS A 588 -1.51 2.57 37.05
#